data_AF-A0A2S0HUK6-F1
#
_entry.id   AF-A0A2S0HUK6-F1
#
_cell.length_a   1.000
_cell.length_b   1.000
_cell.length_c   1.000
_cell.angle_alpha   90.00
_cell.angle_beta   90.00
_cell.angle_gamma   90.00
#
_symmetry.space_group_name_H-M   'P 1'
#
loop_
_entity.id
_entity.type
_entity.pdbx_description
1 polymer ?
#
loop_
_entity_poly.entity_id
_entity_poly.type
_entity_poly.pdbx_seq_one_letter_code
_entity_poly.pdbx_strand_id
1 'polypeptide(L)'
;MFSKNKKTEGLDHEQRLQYEYARKRIVQKKRLMQHFIIFLAGSVLLIIINPVLGIGDEFFIKDWFIWAILIWAFLFLIHLFNVFMMNKFMGKEWEDRQLERLKAKQSARIAELQKEVDGDLLKQQQALKKNENLNPLPPENE
;
A
#
# COMPACT_ATOMS: atom_id res chain seq x y z
N MET A 1 -29.78 31.10 0.08
CA MET A 1 -29.02 30.77 -1.15
C MET A 1 -27.96 29.73 -0.80
N PHE A 2 -28.19 28.46 -1.07
CA PHE A 2 -27.20 27.39 -0.87
C PHE A 2 -27.37 26.34 -1.97
N SER A 3 -26.60 26.44 -3.04
CA SER A 3 -26.34 25.31 -3.95
C SER A 3 -25.37 25.74 -5.02
N LYS A 4 -24.12 25.26 -4.90
CA LYS A 4 -23.11 25.04 -5.95
C LYS A 4 -21.77 24.71 -5.27
N ASN A 5 -21.64 23.53 -4.65
CA ASN A 5 -20.31 23.07 -4.17
C ASN A 5 -20.06 21.55 -4.23
N LYS A 6 -21.04 20.73 -4.64
CA LYS A 6 -20.83 19.26 -4.67
C LYS A 6 -19.86 18.79 -5.78
N LYS A 7 -19.74 19.52 -6.90
CA LYS A 7 -18.80 19.15 -7.99
C LYS A 7 -17.35 19.59 -7.70
N THR A 8 -17.17 20.69 -6.99
CA THR A 8 -15.86 21.21 -6.57
C THR A 8 -15.24 20.32 -5.49
N GLU A 9 -16.02 19.76 -4.56
CA GLU A 9 -15.48 18.80 -3.57
C GLU A 9 -14.93 17.51 -4.20
N GLY A 10 -15.53 17.02 -5.29
CA GLY A 10 -15.02 15.85 -6.01
C GLY A 10 -13.70 16.11 -6.76
N LEU A 11 -13.60 17.28 -7.41
CA LEU A 11 -12.37 17.74 -8.08
C LEU A 11 -11.24 17.99 -7.07
N ASP A 12 -11.56 18.60 -5.92
CA ASP A 12 -10.61 18.82 -4.83
C ASP A 12 -10.10 17.48 -4.25
N HIS A 13 -10.98 16.49 -4.09
CA HIS A 13 -10.59 15.18 -3.56
C HIS A 13 -9.60 14.46 -4.48
N GLU A 14 -9.85 14.46 -5.80
CA GLU A 14 -8.96 13.82 -6.76
C GLU A 14 -7.60 14.54 -6.86
N GLN A 15 -7.61 15.88 -6.86
CA GLN A 15 -6.38 16.68 -6.83
C GLN A 15 -5.56 16.43 -5.57
N ARG A 16 -6.21 16.31 -4.40
CA ARG A 16 -5.54 15.96 -3.13
C ARG A 16 -4.91 14.58 -3.18
N LEU A 17 -5.59 13.59 -3.75
CA LEU A 17 -5.04 12.23 -3.91
C LEU A 17 -3.81 12.21 -4.84
N GLN A 18 -3.86 12.94 -5.96
CA GLN A 18 -2.74 13.06 -6.89
C GLN A 18 -1.54 13.75 -6.22
N TYR A 19 -1.79 14.82 -5.46
CA TYR A 19 -0.76 15.52 -4.69
C TYR A 19 -0.13 14.63 -3.61
N GLU A 20 -0.95 13.92 -2.83
CA GLU A 20 -0.45 12.98 -1.81
C GLU A 20 0.39 11.86 -2.42
N TYR A 21 -0.03 11.36 -3.59
CA TYR A 21 0.73 10.36 -4.32
C TYR A 21 2.10 10.90 -4.79
N ALA A 22 2.11 12.07 -5.43
CA ALA A 22 3.34 12.73 -5.86
C ALA A 22 4.28 13.00 -4.68
N ARG A 23 3.73 13.49 -3.55
CA ARG A 23 4.48 13.75 -2.32
C ARG A 23 5.10 12.48 -1.75
N LYS A 24 4.37 11.37 -1.69
CA LYS A 24 4.90 10.08 -1.22
C LYS A 24 6.08 9.62 -2.08
N ARG A 25 6.00 9.77 -3.41
CA ARG A 25 7.10 9.43 -4.33
C ARG A 25 8.34 10.31 -4.11
N ILE A 26 8.15 11.59 -3.83
CA ILE A 26 9.26 12.52 -3.52
C ILE A 26 9.94 12.12 -2.20
N VAL A 27 9.16 11.80 -1.16
CA VAL A 27 9.71 11.38 0.15
C VAL A 27 10.50 10.07 0.02
N GLN A 28 10.02 9.11 -0.78
CA GLN A 28 10.75 7.87 -1.06
C GLN A 28 12.10 8.14 -1.75
N LYS A 29 12.12 9.00 -2.78
CA LYS A 29 13.37 9.41 -3.45
C LYS A 29 14.32 10.15 -2.51
N LYS A 30 13.79 11.01 -1.63
CA LYS A 30 14.59 11.73 -0.64
C LYS A 30 15.23 10.80 0.39
N ARG A 31 14.46 9.81 0.88
CA ARG A 31 14.97 8.80 1.82
C ARG A 31 16.09 7.98 1.18
N LEU A 32 15.95 7.60 -0.09
CA LEU A 32 17.01 6.94 -0.85
C LEU A 32 18.30 7.78 -0.88
N MET A 33 18.20 9.06 -1.27
CA MET A 33 19.35 9.95 -1.32
C MET A 33 20.02 10.15 0.04
N GLN A 34 19.23 10.23 1.12
CA GLN A 34 19.77 10.35 2.48
C GLN A 34 20.63 9.14 2.88
N HIS A 35 20.18 7.91 2.56
CA HIS A 35 20.97 6.72 2.86
C HIS A 35 22.24 6.66 2.01
N PHE A 36 22.17 7.07 0.74
CA PHE A 36 23.35 7.17 -0.12
C PHE A 36 24.39 8.15 0.44
N ILE A 37 23.96 9.31 0.96
CA ILE A 37 24.86 10.31 1.56
C ILE A 37 25.51 9.78 2.84
N ILE A 38 24.74 9.15 3.74
CA ILE A 38 25.27 8.54 4.98
C ILE A 38 26.24 7.41 4.66
N PHE A 39 25.92 6.60 3.65
CA PHE A 39 26.80 5.52 3.18
C PHE A 39 28.12 6.05 2.62
N LEU A 40 28.06 7.08 1.76
CA LEU A 40 29.25 7.71 1.20
C LEU A 40 30.13 8.32 2.32
N ALA A 41 29.50 9.02 3.27
CA ALA A 41 30.19 9.60 4.42
C ALA A 41 30.84 8.53 5.31
N GLY A 42 30.15 7.43 5.60
CA GLY A 42 30.71 6.32 6.38
C GLY A 42 31.81 5.55 5.63
N SER A 43 31.71 5.40 4.30
CA SER A 43 32.78 4.83 3.48
C SER A 43 34.04 5.71 3.52
N VAL A 44 33.89 7.03 3.43
CA VAL A 44 35.01 7.97 3.54
C VAL A 44 35.62 7.93 4.95
N LEU A 45 34.79 7.87 5.99
CA LEU A 45 35.24 7.75 7.38
C LEU A 45 36.11 6.50 7.58
N LEU A 46 35.70 5.34 7.05
CA LEU A 46 36.44 4.09 7.18
C LEU A 46 37.77 4.08 6.42
N ILE A 47 37.83 4.73 5.25
CA ILE A 47 39.08 4.86 4.50
C ILE A 47 40.08 5.72 5.26
N ILE A 48 39.62 6.75 5.96
CA ILE A 48 40.47 7.69 6.73
C ILE A 48 40.90 7.09 8.07
N ILE A 49 40.08 6.24 8.69
CA ILE A 49 40.37 5.65 10.00
C ILE A 49 41.61 4.75 9.97
N ASN A 50 41.87 4.08 8.83
CA ASN A 50 43.01 3.18 8.64
C ASN A 50 44.38 3.90 8.71
N PRO A 51 44.63 4.99 7.95
CA PRO A 51 45.87 5.76 8.05
C PRO A 51 45.95 6.72 9.25
N VAL A 52 44.82 7.24 9.78
CA VAL A 52 44.83 8.22 10.88
C VAL A 52 45.12 7.59 12.24
N LEU A 53 44.65 6.37 12.48
CA LEU A 53 44.86 5.73 13.78
C LEU A 53 46.22 5.05 13.89
N GLY A 54 46.86 4.61 12.80
CA GLY A 54 48.15 3.91 12.88
C GLY A 54 48.10 2.63 13.74
N ILE A 55 46.90 2.14 14.05
CA ILE A 55 46.65 0.98 14.91
C ILE A 55 46.79 -0.28 14.03
N GLY A 56 48.03 -0.67 13.77
CA GLY A 56 48.37 -1.85 12.98
C GLY A 56 49.41 -2.76 13.64
N ASP A 57 50.28 -2.23 14.50
CA ASP A 57 51.41 -3.01 15.05
C ASP A 57 51.15 -3.66 16.42
N GLU A 58 50.19 -3.17 17.22
CA GLU A 58 49.94 -3.70 18.59
C GLU A 58 48.62 -4.48 18.76
N PHE A 59 47.70 -4.42 17.80
CA PHE A 59 46.44 -5.15 17.92
C PHE A 59 46.60 -6.60 17.44
N PHE A 60 46.16 -7.55 18.27
CA PHE A 60 46.22 -9.00 18.10
C PHE A 60 45.63 -9.57 16.79
N ILE A 61 45.03 -8.74 15.93
CA ILE A 61 44.47 -9.11 14.63
C ILE A 61 45.17 -8.28 13.55
N LYS A 62 46.26 -8.85 13.01
CA LYS A 62 46.86 -8.40 11.75
C LYS A 62 45.74 -8.35 10.71
N ASP A 63 45.56 -7.21 10.05
CA ASP A 63 44.55 -6.99 8.99
C ASP A 63 43.07 -6.83 9.42
N TRP A 64 42.79 -6.36 10.64
CA TRP A 64 41.42 -6.06 11.10
C TRP A 64 40.60 -5.15 10.15
N PHE A 65 41.28 -4.28 9.39
CA PHE A 65 40.65 -3.41 8.40
C PHE A 65 39.95 -4.18 7.27
N ILE A 66 40.45 -5.38 6.91
CA ILE A 66 39.83 -6.25 5.89
C ILE A 66 38.45 -6.71 6.37
N TRP A 67 38.34 -7.07 7.65
CA TRP A 67 37.07 -7.44 8.27
C TRP A 67 36.11 -6.25 8.37
N ALA A 68 36.62 -5.06 8.70
CA ALA A 68 35.83 -3.84 8.70
C ALA A 68 35.28 -3.52 7.29
N ILE A 69 36.11 -3.63 6.26
CA ILE A 69 35.70 -3.44 4.85
C ILE A 69 34.70 -4.51 4.42
N LEU A 70 34.92 -5.78 4.77
CA LEU A 70 34.00 -6.87 4.44
C LEU A 70 32.61 -6.67 5.07
N ILE A 71 32.54 -6.32 6.37
CA ILE A 71 31.29 -6.03 7.05
C ILE A 71 30.61 -4.82 6.42
N TRP A 72 31.38 -3.77 6.10
CA TRP A 72 30.84 -2.57 5.48
C TRP A 72 30.30 -2.82 4.06
N ALA A 73 31.04 -3.59 3.26
CA ALA A 73 30.63 -4.01 1.92
C ALA A 73 29.39 -4.93 1.97
N PHE A 74 29.28 -5.79 2.98
CA PHE A 74 28.11 -6.65 3.19
C PHE A 74 26.86 -5.84 3.56
N LEU A 75 26.99 -4.88 4.48
CA LEU A 75 25.90 -3.95 4.81
C LEU A 75 25.46 -3.13 3.58
N PHE A 76 26.42 -2.70 2.75
CA PHE A 76 26.13 -2.01 1.49
C PHE A 76 25.35 -2.89 0.51
N LEU A 77 25.76 -4.14 0.33
CA LEU A 77 25.07 -5.11 -0.51
C LEU A 77 23.62 -5.29 -0.05
N ILE A 78 23.38 -5.58 1.23
CA ILE A 78 22.01 -5.71 1.77
C ILE A 78 21.19 -4.44 1.51
N HIS A 79 21.79 -3.27 1.73
CA HIS A 79 21.12 -2.00 1.51
C HIS A 79 20.74 -1.79 0.02
N LEU A 80 21.68 -2.08 -0.89
CA LEU A 80 21.48 -2.01 -2.33
C LEU A 80 20.36 -2.95 -2.78
N PHE A 81 20.36 -4.20 -2.32
CA PHE A 81 19.32 -5.18 -2.62
C PHE A 81 17.95 -4.75 -2.06
N ASN A 82 17.88 -4.26 -0.82
CA ASN A 82 16.61 -3.81 -0.22
C ASN A 82 16.02 -2.61 -0.98
N VAL A 83 16.85 -1.60 -1.29
CA VAL A 83 16.42 -0.40 -2.01
C VAL A 83 16.07 -0.69 -3.46
N PHE A 84 16.86 -1.48 -4.17
CA PHE A 84 16.69 -1.71 -5.61
C PHE A 84 15.63 -2.77 -5.90
N MET A 85 15.64 -3.85 -5.11
CA MET A 85 14.84 -5.05 -5.38
C MET A 85 13.50 -5.00 -4.63
N MET A 86 13.47 -4.64 -3.34
CA MET A 86 12.21 -4.58 -2.58
C MET A 86 11.30 -3.44 -3.06
N ASN A 87 11.88 -2.29 -3.37
CA ASN A 87 11.12 -1.10 -3.79
C ASN A 87 10.52 -1.24 -5.20
N LYS A 88 11.10 -2.09 -6.06
CA LYS A 88 10.57 -2.43 -7.39
C LYS A 88 9.58 -3.61 -7.34
N PHE A 89 9.81 -4.61 -6.49
CA PHE A 89 8.96 -5.80 -6.40
C PHE A 89 7.70 -5.59 -5.54
N MET A 90 7.82 -4.86 -4.42
CA MET A 90 6.75 -4.56 -3.47
C MET A 90 6.37 -3.06 -3.50
N GLY A 91 6.64 -2.41 -4.62
CA GLY A 91 6.25 -1.02 -4.87
C GLY A 91 4.73 -0.89 -5.07
N LYS A 92 4.27 0.36 -5.19
CA LYS A 92 2.85 0.70 -5.31
C LYS A 92 2.09 -0.06 -6.41
N GLU A 93 2.75 -0.41 -7.51
CA GLU A 93 2.11 -1.22 -8.56
C GLU A 93 1.71 -2.63 -8.09
N TRP A 94 2.49 -3.22 -7.17
CA TRP A 94 2.11 -4.49 -6.57
C TRP A 94 0.93 -4.31 -5.62
N GLU A 95 0.93 -3.25 -4.80
CA GLU A 95 -0.20 -2.91 -3.92
C GLU A 95 -1.50 -2.65 -4.72
N ASP A 96 -1.41 -1.85 -5.78
CA ASP A 96 -2.53 -1.52 -6.65
C ASP A 96 -3.10 -2.80 -7.29
N ARG A 97 -2.24 -3.74 -7.74
CA ARG A 97 -2.67 -5.06 -8.24
C ARG A 97 -3.36 -5.92 -7.17
N GLN A 98 -2.90 -5.91 -5.92
CA GLN A 98 -3.57 -6.65 -4.83
C GLN A 98 -4.90 -6.01 -4.48
N LEU A 99 -4.98 -4.68 -4.48
CA LEU A 99 -6.21 -3.94 -4.21
C LEU A 99 -7.28 -4.21 -5.26
N GLU A 100 -6.93 -4.23 -6.55
CA GLU A 100 -7.86 -4.59 -7.61
C GLU A 100 -8.39 -6.01 -7.44
N ARG A 101 -7.52 -6.97 -7.10
CA ARG A 101 -7.94 -8.35 -6.81
C ARG A 101 -8.91 -8.44 -5.63
N LEU A 102 -8.68 -7.68 -4.56
CA LEU A 102 -9.56 -7.63 -3.40
C LEU A 102 -10.91 -6.99 -3.72
N LYS A 103 -10.90 -5.85 -4.44
CA LYS A 103 -12.11 -5.17 -4.90
C LYS A 103 -12.97 -6.07 -5.79
N ALA A 104 -12.34 -6.78 -6.72
CA ALA A 104 -13.04 -7.72 -7.60
C ALA A 104 -13.73 -8.86 -6.83
N LYS A 105 -13.08 -9.39 -5.79
CA LYS A 105 -13.68 -10.41 -4.90
C LYS A 105 -14.86 -9.84 -4.11
N GLN A 106 -14.71 -8.63 -3.57
CA GLN A 106 -15.77 -7.96 -2.83
C GLN A 106 -16.98 -7.65 -3.72
N SER A 107 -16.76 -7.14 -4.95
CA SER A 107 -17.85 -6.87 -5.89
C SER A 107 -18.59 -8.14 -6.31
N ALA A 108 -17.86 -9.25 -6.51
CA ALA A 108 -18.47 -10.54 -6.81
C ALA A 108 -19.36 -11.04 -5.66
N ARG A 109 -18.89 -10.91 -4.41
CA ARG A 109 -19.66 -11.30 -3.23
C ARG A 109 -20.89 -10.42 -3.02
N ILE A 110 -20.78 -9.11 -3.26
CA ILE A 110 -21.93 -8.19 -3.19
C ILE A 110 -22.97 -8.57 -4.26
N ALA A 111 -22.54 -8.90 -5.48
CA ALA A 111 -23.45 -9.32 -6.55
C ALA A 111 -24.19 -10.64 -6.23
N GLU A 112 -23.52 -11.57 -5.54
CA GLU A 112 -24.15 -12.82 -5.06
C GLU A 112 -25.21 -12.54 -3.99
N LEU A 113 -24.86 -11.74 -2.97
CA LEU A 113 -25.79 -11.35 -1.91
C LEU A 113 -27.00 -10.59 -2.45
N GLN A 114 -26.81 -9.73 -3.45
CA GLN A 114 -27.91 -9.00 -4.09
C GLN A 114 -28.92 -9.96 -4.74
N LYS A 115 -28.43 -11.01 -5.43
CA LYS A 115 -29.29 -12.03 -6.04
C LYS A 115 -30.07 -12.84 -5.01
N GLU A 116 -29.45 -13.16 -3.88
CA GLU A 116 -30.12 -13.87 -2.78
C GLU A 116 -31.25 -13.02 -2.17
N VAL A 117 -30.97 -11.74 -1.89
CA VAL A 117 -31.97 -10.78 -1.38
C VAL A 117 -33.12 -10.58 -2.36
N ASP A 118 -32.84 -10.39 -3.65
CA ASP A 118 -33.87 -10.22 -4.68
C ASP A 118 -34.72 -11.50 -4.80
N GLY A 119 -34.09 -12.68 -4.74
CA GLY A 119 -34.78 -13.97 -4.76
C GLY A 119 -35.71 -14.18 -3.56
N ASP A 120 -35.27 -13.82 -2.36
CA ASP A 120 -36.09 -13.93 -1.16
C ASP A 120 -37.22 -12.89 -1.13
N LEU A 121 -36.99 -11.69 -1.65
CA LEU A 121 -38.04 -10.67 -1.83
C LEU A 121 -39.13 -11.17 -2.79
N LEU A 122 -38.75 -11.83 -3.89
CA LEU A 122 -39.69 -12.42 -4.84
C LEU A 122 -40.52 -13.54 -4.20
N LYS A 123 -39.91 -14.44 -3.41
CA LYS A 123 -40.63 -15.49 -2.69
C LYS A 123 -41.63 -14.89 -1.69
N GLN A 124 -41.23 -13.83 -0.98
CA GLN A 124 -42.08 -13.15 -0.01
C GLN A 124 -43.29 -12.50 -0.71
N GLN A 125 -43.07 -11.83 -1.85
CA GLN A 125 -44.16 -11.27 -2.66
C GLN A 125 -45.12 -12.35 -3.17
N GLN A 126 -44.60 -13.49 -3.63
CA GLN A 126 -45.43 -14.62 -4.07
C GLN A 126 -46.25 -15.22 -2.92
N ALA A 127 -45.65 -15.38 -1.74
CA ALA A 127 -46.34 -15.86 -0.55
C ALA A 127 -47.47 -14.91 -0.11
N LEU A 128 -47.23 -13.59 -0.16
CA LEU A 128 -48.25 -12.57 0.13
C LEU A 128 -49.41 -12.63 -0.87
N LYS A 129 -49.12 -12.68 -2.18
CA LYS A 129 -50.15 -12.78 -3.23
C LYS A 129 -50.97 -14.07 -3.13
N LYS A 130 -50.34 -15.19 -2.75
CA LYS A 130 -51.04 -16.47 -2.56
C LYS A 130 -52.03 -16.39 -1.38
N ASN A 131 -51.62 -15.80 -0.27
CA ASN A 131 -52.48 -15.63 0.91
C ASN A 131 -53.64 -14.66 0.67
N GLU A 132 -53.42 -13.59 -0.11
CA GLU A 132 -54.47 -12.66 -0.53
C GLU A 132 -55.54 -13.34 -1.39
N ASN A 133 -55.13 -14.21 -2.32
CA ASN A 133 -56.07 -14.97 -3.17
C ASN A 133 -56.89 -16.02 -2.38
N LEU A 134 -56.36 -16.53 -1.27
CA LEU A 134 -57.00 -17.53 -0.41
C LEU A 134 -58.07 -16.94 0.53
N ASN A 135 -58.01 -15.64 0.82
CA ASN A 135 -59.00 -14.92 1.63
C ASN A 135 -59.69 -13.84 0.78
N PRO A 136 -60.73 -14.18 0.00
CA PRO A 136 -61.49 -13.16 -0.72
C PRO A 136 -62.11 -12.18 0.27
N LEU A 137 -62.03 -10.88 -0.05
CA LEU A 137 -62.66 -9.82 0.74
C LEU A 137 -64.17 -10.13 0.87
N PRO A 138 -64.74 -9.95 2.07
CA PRO A 138 -66.18 -10.10 2.23
C PRO A 138 -66.88 -9.12 1.27
N PRO A 139 -67.97 -9.55 0.61
CA PRO A 139 -68.64 -8.70 -0.37
C PRO A 139 -69.04 -7.39 0.31
N GLU A 140 -68.56 -6.27 -0.25
CA GLU A 140 -68.93 -4.93 0.17
C GLU A 140 -70.41 -4.75 -0.17
N ASN A 141 -71.24 -4.75 0.86
CA ASN A 141 -72.68 -4.69 0.79
C ASN A 141 -73.13 -3.27 0.41
N GLU A 142 -73.53 -3.09 -0.86
CA GLU A 142 -74.32 -1.95 -1.37
C GLU A 142 -75.74 -1.92 -0.78
#